data_AF-A0A8X6JLS3-F1
#
_entry.id   AF-A0A8X6JLS3-F1
#
_cell.length_a   1.000
_cell.length_b   1.000
_cell.length_c   1.000
_cell.angle_alpha   90.00
_cell.angle_beta   90.00
_cell.angle_gamma   90.00
#
_symmetry.space_group_name_H-M   'P 1'
#
loop_
_entity.id
_entity.type
_entity.pdbx_description
1 polymer ?
#
loop_
_entity_poly.entity_id
_entity_poly.type
_entity_poly.pdbx_seq_one_letter_code
_entity_poly.pdbx_strand_id
1 'polypeptide(L)'
;MHFFWTKIFQILNIYYISLSNSSQVSILTQSGRAAIAASIKEQVIHLAWGSGDANWESSHRAEKTFVKNRVMLDHFPVKEVKIFQGSTTYKPSIDYTIDSNTGTIKCLENSSITTDSKVTVEYIRSTPAEPITSTKLLNELGRRIVDEVLFCTGDENGELITPSGRFKSSNMPTNNLYLKFTFDFTDAANQVIRELGIMVGTKVKEALPPGRRYFEPKDIENPGILLVLEHTVPLIRTAATRETFSFVVTF
;
A
#
# COMPACT_ATOMS: atom_id res chain seq x y z
N MET A 1 -49.44 42.73 -48.15
CA MET A 1 -48.81 42.47 -46.83
C MET A 1 -49.67 41.47 -46.07
N HIS A 2 -49.07 40.31 -45.79
CA HIS A 2 -49.41 39.23 -44.85
C HIS A 2 -50.88 38.83 -44.61
N PHE A 3 -51.18 37.60 -45.04
CA PHE A 3 -52.45 36.88 -44.97
C PHE A 3 -52.64 36.13 -43.64
N PHE A 4 -53.92 35.97 -43.31
CA PHE A 4 -54.53 35.36 -42.13
C PHE A 4 -54.44 33.81 -42.05
N TRP A 5 -54.44 33.33 -40.79
CA TRP A 5 -55.14 32.14 -40.25
C TRP A 5 -54.66 30.69 -40.40
N THR A 6 -54.94 29.99 -39.29
CA THR A 6 -54.78 28.60 -38.82
C THR A 6 -55.59 27.56 -39.61
N LYS A 7 -55.04 26.34 -39.86
CA LYS A 7 -55.60 24.99 -39.52
C LYS A 7 -55.05 23.77 -40.35
N ILE A 8 -54.98 22.61 -39.65
CA ILE A 8 -55.26 21.20 -40.07
C ILE A 8 -54.11 20.20 -40.40
N PHE A 9 -54.09 19.16 -39.55
CA PHE A 9 -53.60 17.76 -39.57
C PHE A 9 -53.33 17.01 -40.90
N GLN A 10 -52.29 16.15 -40.92
CA GLN A 10 -52.32 14.67 -41.21
C GLN A 10 -50.88 14.08 -41.11
N ILE A 11 -50.57 13.16 -40.17
CA ILE A 11 -50.49 11.66 -40.28
C ILE A 11 -49.03 11.11 -40.41
N LEU A 12 -48.73 10.05 -39.63
CA LEU A 12 -47.63 9.07 -39.71
C LEU A 12 -46.19 9.56 -39.45
N ASN A 13 -45.56 9.19 -38.32
CA ASN A 13 -44.98 7.88 -38.06
C ASN A 13 -44.20 7.91 -36.73
N ILE A 14 -44.62 7.09 -35.78
CA ILE A 14 -43.92 6.87 -34.50
C ILE A 14 -42.73 5.97 -34.81
N TYR A 15 -41.54 6.55 -34.95
CA TYR A 15 -40.32 5.77 -34.75
C TYR A 15 -39.90 5.93 -33.30
N TYR A 16 -40.14 4.86 -32.53
CA TYR A 16 -39.44 4.57 -31.29
C TYR A 16 -37.93 4.74 -31.53
N ILE A 17 -37.35 5.86 -31.10
CA ILE A 17 -35.91 5.90 -30.86
C ILE A 17 -35.72 5.12 -29.56
N SER A 18 -35.33 3.86 -29.72
CA SER A 18 -34.73 3.07 -28.66
C SER A 18 -33.58 3.89 -28.07
N LEU A 19 -33.77 4.43 -26.87
CA LEU A 19 -32.68 4.88 -26.02
C LEU A 19 -31.90 3.63 -25.65
N SER A 20 -30.91 3.27 -26.47
CA SER A 20 -29.87 2.38 -26.00
C SER A 20 -29.14 3.13 -24.89
N ASN A 21 -29.39 2.72 -23.66
CA ASN A 21 -28.54 3.05 -22.52
C ASN A 21 -27.16 2.44 -22.77
N SER A 22 -26.38 3.07 -23.64
CA SER A 22 -24.94 2.86 -23.68
C SER A 22 -24.39 3.63 -22.49
N SER A 23 -24.18 2.93 -21.39
CA SER A 23 -23.26 3.40 -20.36
C SER A 23 -21.90 3.51 -21.03
N GLN A 24 -21.56 4.70 -21.52
CA GLN A 24 -20.22 5.02 -22.02
C GLN A 24 -19.26 4.89 -20.83
N VAL A 25 -18.52 3.79 -20.79
CA VAL A 25 -17.43 3.63 -19.84
C VAL A 25 -16.28 4.48 -20.37
N SER A 26 -16.11 5.67 -19.80
CA SER A 26 -14.92 6.48 -20.06
C SER A 26 -13.76 5.93 -19.23
N ILE A 27 -12.70 5.50 -19.92
CA ILE A 27 -11.43 5.12 -19.27
C ILE A 27 -10.52 6.33 -19.19
N LEU A 28 -9.74 6.43 -18.12
CA LEU A 28 -8.74 7.49 -17.99
C LEU A 28 -7.64 7.27 -19.03
N THR A 29 -7.57 8.17 -20.02
CA THR A 29 -6.61 8.09 -21.13
C THR A 29 -5.18 8.31 -20.63
N GLN A 30 -4.19 7.96 -21.46
CA GLN A 30 -2.79 8.23 -21.18
C GLN A 30 -2.53 9.73 -20.91
N SER A 31 -3.20 10.62 -21.64
CA SER A 31 -3.10 12.07 -21.41
C SER A 31 -3.70 12.49 -20.06
N GLY A 32 -4.82 11.86 -19.65
CA GLY A 32 -5.40 12.08 -18.33
C GLY A 32 -4.46 11.65 -17.20
N ARG A 33 -3.83 10.47 -17.32
CA ARG A 33 -2.86 9.97 -16.33
C ARG A 33 -1.60 10.83 -16.26
N ALA A 34 -1.09 11.27 -17.41
CA ALA A 34 0.03 12.22 -17.47
C ALA A 34 -0.32 13.57 -16.84
N ALA A 35 -1.56 14.05 -16.98
CA ALA A 35 -2.02 15.28 -16.32
C ALA A 35 -2.11 15.10 -14.79
N ILE A 36 -2.55 13.94 -14.30
CA ILE A 36 -2.53 13.63 -12.85
C ILE A 36 -1.09 13.65 -12.34
N ALA A 37 -0.17 12.94 -13.00
CA ALA A 37 1.25 12.93 -12.64
C ALA A 37 1.82 14.36 -12.62
N ALA A 38 1.51 15.18 -13.62
CA ALA A 38 1.92 16.58 -13.65
C ALA A 38 1.36 17.38 -12.46
N SER A 39 0.08 17.18 -12.11
CA SER A 39 -0.53 17.84 -10.96
C SER A 39 0.12 17.43 -9.63
N ILE A 40 0.47 16.15 -9.46
CA ILE A 40 1.14 15.64 -8.25
C ILE A 40 2.57 16.19 -8.14
N LYS A 41 3.30 16.28 -9.26
CA LYS A 41 4.67 16.81 -9.28
C LYS A 41 4.76 18.26 -8.77
N GLU A 42 3.71 19.06 -8.94
CA GLU A 42 3.65 20.46 -8.45
C GLU A 42 3.25 20.58 -6.97
N GLN A 43 2.94 19.48 -6.29
CA GLN A 43 2.62 19.47 -4.87
C GLN A 43 3.86 19.31 -3.99
N VAL A 44 3.71 19.64 -2.70
CA VAL A 44 4.71 19.28 -1.69
C VAL A 44 4.69 17.76 -1.49
N ILE A 45 5.80 17.09 -1.81
CA ILE A 45 5.94 15.64 -1.66
C ILE A 45 6.93 15.32 -0.55
N HIS A 46 6.53 14.43 0.37
CA HIS A 46 7.40 13.84 1.37
C HIS A 46 7.40 12.32 1.30
N LEU A 47 8.48 11.72 1.78
CA LEU A 47 8.50 10.32 2.20
C LEU A 47 8.44 10.28 3.72
N ALA A 48 7.39 9.66 4.25
CA ALA A 48 7.19 9.40 5.67
C ALA A 48 7.69 8.01 6.04
N TRP A 49 8.18 7.89 7.27
CA TRP A 49 8.53 6.63 7.90
C TRP A 49 7.60 6.35 9.07
N GLY A 50 7.11 5.11 9.14
CA GLY A 50 6.33 4.58 10.26
C GLY A 50 7.07 3.44 10.93
N SER A 51 6.92 3.31 12.25
CA SER A 51 7.47 2.17 12.97
C SER A 51 6.67 0.89 12.76
N GLY A 52 5.47 0.98 12.18
CA GLY A 52 4.56 -0.16 12.01
C GLY A 52 4.14 -0.79 13.34
N ASP A 53 3.72 -2.06 13.25
CA ASP A 53 3.52 -2.92 14.42
C ASP A 53 4.80 -3.71 14.73
N ALA A 54 5.28 -3.62 15.97
CA ALA A 54 6.46 -4.33 16.44
C ALA A 54 6.30 -5.86 16.44
N ASN A 55 5.05 -6.36 16.42
CA ASN A 55 4.76 -7.78 16.37
C ASN A 55 4.82 -8.36 14.95
N TRP A 56 4.93 -7.54 13.90
CA TRP A 56 5.19 -8.06 12.56
C TRP A 56 6.52 -8.78 12.53
N GLU A 57 6.51 -9.95 11.89
CA GLU A 57 7.68 -10.82 11.72
C GLU A 57 8.22 -11.41 13.04
N SER A 58 7.42 -11.39 14.11
CA SER A 58 7.80 -11.96 15.40
C SER A 58 7.20 -13.35 15.64
N SER A 59 7.99 -14.21 16.30
CA SER A 59 7.62 -15.58 16.66
C SER A 59 6.67 -15.61 17.85
N HIS A 60 5.66 -16.46 17.76
CA HIS A 60 4.62 -16.64 18.75
C HIS A 60 4.38 -18.11 19.03
N ARG A 61 3.94 -18.39 20.26
CA ARG A 61 3.56 -19.72 20.71
C ARG A 61 2.25 -19.63 21.48
N ALA A 62 1.29 -20.49 21.14
CA ALA A 62 -0.02 -20.52 21.77
C ALA A 62 -0.51 -21.96 21.97
N GLU A 63 -1.18 -22.21 23.09
CA GLU A 63 -1.95 -23.45 23.26
C GLU A 63 -3.33 -23.29 22.63
N LYS A 64 -3.73 -24.25 21.81
CA LYS A 64 -5.02 -24.27 21.12
C LYS A 64 -5.67 -25.65 21.23
N THR A 65 -6.99 -25.68 21.20
CA THR A 65 -7.76 -26.94 21.19
C THR A 65 -8.49 -27.04 19.86
N PHE A 66 -8.36 -28.17 19.17
CA PHE A 66 -9.09 -28.40 17.93
C PHE A 66 -10.55 -28.66 18.22
N VAL A 67 -11.43 -27.73 17.87
CA VAL A 67 -12.88 -27.91 17.98
C VAL A 67 -13.42 -28.18 16.59
N LYS A 68 -14.10 -29.32 16.39
CA LYS A 68 -14.59 -29.75 15.08
C LYS A 68 -13.48 -29.75 14.00
N ASN A 69 -12.32 -30.31 14.33
CA ASN A 69 -11.14 -30.41 13.45
C ASN A 69 -10.60 -29.07 12.94
N ARG A 70 -10.85 -27.97 13.67
CA ARG A 70 -10.38 -26.63 13.33
C ARG A 70 -9.82 -25.90 14.54
N VAL A 71 -8.79 -25.08 14.30
CA VAL A 71 -8.29 -24.04 15.21
C VAL A 71 -8.28 -22.72 14.46
N MET A 72 -8.63 -21.64 15.16
CA MET A 72 -8.43 -20.27 14.67
C MET A 72 -7.37 -19.59 15.55
N LEU A 73 -6.37 -19.01 14.90
CA LEU A 73 -5.37 -18.20 15.57
C LEU A 73 -5.95 -16.81 15.85
N ASP A 74 -5.45 -16.15 16.90
CA ASP A 74 -5.95 -14.84 17.32
C ASP A 74 -5.44 -13.71 16.41
N HIS A 75 -4.50 -14.03 15.53
CA HIS A 75 -3.87 -13.10 14.60
C HIS A 75 -3.70 -13.73 13.23
N PHE A 76 -3.78 -12.88 12.20
CA PHE A 76 -3.52 -13.18 10.81
C PHE A 76 -3.12 -11.88 10.08
N PRO A 77 -2.32 -11.95 9.00
CA PRO A 77 -1.78 -13.17 8.40
C PRO A 77 -0.65 -13.82 9.22
N VAL A 78 -0.42 -15.12 9.01
CA VAL A 78 0.62 -15.91 9.69
C VAL A 78 1.46 -16.72 8.71
N LYS A 79 2.70 -17.04 9.10
CA LYS A 79 3.60 -17.94 8.37
C LYS A 79 4.38 -18.85 9.30
N GLU A 80 5.06 -19.84 8.73
CA GLU A 80 5.87 -20.82 9.46
C GLU A 80 5.13 -21.52 10.61
N VAL A 81 3.86 -21.89 10.38
CA VAL A 81 3.02 -22.53 11.40
C VAL A 81 3.50 -23.97 11.64
N LYS A 82 3.85 -24.28 12.89
CA LYS A 82 4.24 -25.61 13.38
C LYS A 82 3.31 -26.02 14.52
N ILE A 83 2.87 -27.28 14.53
CA ILE A 83 1.97 -27.80 15.56
C ILE A 83 2.64 -28.97 16.27
N PHE A 84 2.56 -28.95 17.60
CA PHE A 84 3.17 -29.94 18.47
C PHE A 84 2.19 -30.43 19.53
N GLN A 85 2.35 -31.69 19.95
CA GLN A 85 1.73 -32.23 21.15
C GLN A 85 2.77 -33.08 21.90
N GLY A 86 3.21 -32.60 23.06
CA GLY A 86 4.35 -33.20 23.76
C GLY A 86 5.61 -33.16 22.89
N SER A 87 6.19 -34.32 22.57
CA SER A 87 7.33 -34.47 21.67
C SER A 87 6.94 -34.66 20.20
N THR A 88 5.65 -34.88 19.90
CA THR A 88 5.18 -35.14 18.53
C THR A 88 5.07 -33.82 17.77
N THR A 89 5.69 -33.75 16.59
CA THR A 89 5.54 -32.65 15.62
C THR A 89 4.64 -33.12 14.48
N TYR A 90 3.55 -32.40 14.25
CA TYR A 90 2.64 -32.68 13.14
C TYR A 90 3.13 -32.04 11.85
N LYS A 91 2.87 -32.70 10.71
CA LYS A 91 3.37 -32.30 9.41
C LYS A 91 2.30 -31.55 8.61
N PRO A 92 2.62 -30.37 8.03
CA PRO A 92 1.71 -29.69 7.13
C PRO A 92 1.44 -30.56 5.89
N SER A 93 0.23 -30.44 5.33
CA SER A 93 -0.30 -31.22 4.19
C SER A 93 -0.46 -32.73 4.43
N ILE A 94 -0.11 -33.24 5.62
CA ILE A 94 -0.39 -34.61 6.04
C ILE A 94 -1.37 -34.59 7.21
N ASP A 95 -1.02 -33.87 8.28
CA ASP A 95 -1.84 -33.78 9.49
C ASP A 95 -2.78 -32.58 9.47
N TYR A 96 -2.37 -31.47 8.85
CA TYR A 96 -3.16 -30.24 8.82
C TYR A 96 -2.90 -29.37 7.59
N THR A 97 -3.83 -28.45 7.33
CA THR A 97 -3.69 -27.34 6.39
C THR A 97 -3.83 -26.02 7.13
N ILE A 98 -3.20 -24.97 6.60
CA ILE A 98 -3.27 -23.60 7.12
C ILE A 98 -3.77 -22.67 6.02
N ASP A 99 -4.81 -21.91 6.32
CA ASP A 99 -5.13 -20.69 5.60
C ASP A 99 -4.42 -19.54 6.33
N SER A 100 -3.25 -19.14 5.78
CA SER A 100 -2.40 -18.12 6.37
C SER A 100 -3.06 -16.75 6.47
N ASN A 101 -4.01 -16.44 5.58
CA ASN A 101 -4.66 -15.13 5.53
C ASN A 101 -5.77 -14.99 6.56
N THR A 102 -6.39 -16.10 6.97
CA THR A 102 -7.44 -16.13 7.99
C THR A 102 -6.98 -16.71 9.31
N GLY A 103 -5.74 -17.22 9.39
CA GLY A 103 -5.21 -17.89 10.57
C GLY A 103 -5.95 -19.19 10.91
N THR A 104 -6.64 -19.78 9.93
CA THR A 104 -7.46 -20.97 10.14
C THR A 104 -6.64 -22.24 9.86
N ILE A 105 -6.49 -23.07 10.88
CA ILE A 105 -5.87 -24.39 10.78
C ILE A 105 -6.97 -25.44 10.73
N LYS A 106 -6.90 -26.37 9.77
CA LYS A 106 -7.82 -27.51 9.66
C LYS A 106 -7.04 -28.81 9.69
N CYS A 107 -7.46 -29.77 10.52
CA CYS A 107 -6.94 -31.13 10.44
C CYS A 107 -7.38 -31.80 9.14
N LEU A 108 -6.51 -32.63 8.58
CA LEU A 108 -6.83 -33.49 7.44
C LEU A 108 -7.45 -34.82 7.91
N GLU A 109 -8.11 -35.54 7.01
CA GLU A 109 -8.80 -36.80 7.34
C GLU A 109 -7.85 -37.89 7.86
N ASN A 110 -6.61 -37.93 7.37
CA ASN A 110 -5.56 -38.87 7.80
C ASN A 110 -4.67 -38.30 8.91
N SER A 111 -5.12 -37.25 9.59
CA SER A 111 -4.34 -36.61 10.64
C SER A 111 -4.14 -37.52 11.83
N SER A 112 -2.92 -37.52 12.36
CA SER A 112 -2.62 -38.13 13.67
C SER A 112 -3.02 -37.24 14.86
N ILE A 113 -3.57 -36.04 14.61
CA ILE A 113 -4.11 -35.16 15.64
C ILE A 113 -5.47 -35.72 16.10
N THR A 114 -5.56 -36.14 17.36
CA THR A 114 -6.81 -36.63 17.94
C THR A 114 -7.84 -35.50 18.11
N THR A 115 -9.12 -35.78 17.92
CA THR A 115 -10.21 -34.79 18.08
C THR A 115 -10.22 -34.19 19.50
N ASP A 116 -10.52 -32.89 19.61
CA ASP A 116 -10.57 -32.13 20.87
C ASP A 116 -9.24 -32.08 21.66
N SER A 117 -8.13 -32.39 21.01
CA SER A 117 -6.80 -32.35 21.63
C SER A 117 -6.30 -30.92 21.82
N LYS A 118 -5.65 -30.70 22.97
CA LYS A 118 -4.79 -29.55 23.18
C LYS A 118 -3.46 -29.75 22.44
N VAL A 119 -3.10 -28.75 21.65
CA VAL A 119 -1.83 -28.67 20.91
C VAL A 119 -1.14 -27.35 21.22
N THR A 120 0.18 -27.34 21.08
CA THR A 120 0.97 -26.12 20.97
C THR A 120 1.07 -25.75 19.50
N VAL A 121 0.77 -24.49 19.17
CA VAL A 121 1.01 -23.92 17.84
C VAL A 121 2.09 -22.85 17.96
N GLU A 122 3.17 -23.03 17.22
CA GLU A 122 4.18 -22.00 16.99
C GLU A 122 3.99 -21.40 15.60
N TYR A 123 4.10 -20.09 15.48
CA TYR A 123 3.90 -19.38 14.22
C TYR A 123 4.60 -18.02 14.23
N ILE A 124 4.83 -17.47 13.05
CA ILE A 124 5.29 -16.08 12.87
C ILE A 124 4.08 -15.25 12.43
N ARG A 125 3.87 -14.09 13.07
CA ARG A 125 2.92 -13.10 12.56
C ARG A 125 3.52 -12.46 11.32
N SER A 126 2.86 -12.61 10.18
CA SER A 126 3.33 -12.00 8.94
C SER A 126 2.93 -10.54 8.92
N THR A 127 3.74 -9.72 8.24
CA THR A 127 3.31 -8.37 7.85
C THR A 127 2.04 -8.48 6.99
N PRO A 128 0.95 -7.76 7.33
CA PRO A 128 -0.27 -7.73 6.52
C PRO A 128 -0.05 -6.99 5.21
N ALA A 129 -0.91 -7.23 4.23
CA ALA A 129 -0.97 -6.38 3.04
C ALA A 129 -1.43 -4.96 3.41
N GLU A 130 -0.96 -3.98 2.66
CA GLU A 130 -1.28 -2.57 2.84
C GLU A 130 -2.77 -2.31 2.52
N PRO A 131 -3.59 -1.84 3.48
CA PRO A 131 -4.99 -1.57 3.20
C PRO A 131 -5.15 -0.40 2.24
N ILE A 132 -5.90 -0.56 1.15
CA ILE A 132 -6.19 0.51 0.17
C ILE A 132 -6.98 1.69 0.75
N THR A 133 -7.57 1.52 1.93
CA THR A 133 -8.29 2.55 2.67
C THR A 133 -7.42 3.32 3.66
N SER A 134 -6.13 2.98 3.75
CA SER A 134 -5.19 3.65 4.65
C SER A 134 -5.01 5.11 4.25
N THR A 135 -5.11 6.00 5.23
CA THR A 135 -4.90 7.44 5.06
C THR A 135 -3.68 7.97 5.81
N LYS A 136 -3.02 7.11 6.59
CA LYS A 136 -1.84 7.41 7.40
C LYS A 136 -1.02 6.14 7.65
N LEU A 137 0.24 6.32 8.03
CA LEU A 137 1.12 5.27 8.53
C LEU A 137 0.76 4.95 10.00
N LEU A 138 1.10 3.74 10.45
CA LEU A 138 1.12 3.35 11.85
C LEU A 138 2.36 3.95 12.53
N ASN A 139 2.12 4.74 13.59
CA ASN A 139 3.17 5.32 14.41
C ASN A 139 4.22 6.06 13.56
N GLU A 140 3.77 7.04 12.79
CA GLU A 140 4.66 7.88 11.99
C GLU A 140 5.76 8.49 12.86
N LEU A 141 7.02 8.33 12.43
CA LEU A 141 8.21 8.82 13.10
C LEU A 141 8.60 10.20 12.57
N GLY A 142 8.37 10.43 11.28
CA GLY A 142 8.55 11.71 10.61
C GLY A 142 8.67 11.53 9.11
N ARG A 143 8.77 12.65 8.40
CA ARG A 143 8.75 12.70 6.94
C ARG A 143 9.75 13.68 6.38
N ARG A 144 10.31 13.36 5.21
CA ARG A 144 11.34 14.16 4.54
C ARG A 144 10.88 14.64 3.18
N ILE A 145 11.15 15.92 2.86
CA ILE A 145 10.89 16.52 1.55
C ILE A 145 11.66 15.76 0.46
N VAL A 146 11.01 15.50 -0.66
CA VAL A 146 11.61 14.90 -1.86
C VAL A 146 12.85 15.66 -2.34
N ASP A 147 13.91 14.95 -2.69
CA ASP A 147 15.14 15.54 -3.23
C ASP A 147 15.03 15.77 -4.74
N GLU A 148 14.38 14.86 -5.46
CA GLU A 148 14.25 14.91 -6.92
C GLU A 148 12.91 14.32 -7.37
N VAL A 149 12.25 15.02 -8.31
CA VAL A 149 11.00 14.59 -8.96
C VAL A 149 11.13 14.76 -10.46
N LEU A 150 11.06 13.65 -11.21
CA LEU A 150 11.20 13.64 -12.67
C LEU A 150 10.03 12.89 -13.30
N PHE A 151 9.55 13.34 -14.46
CA PHE A 151 8.79 12.46 -15.34
C PHE A 151 9.72 11.38 -15.91
N CYS A 152 9.21 10.18 -16.13
CA CYS A 152 10.01 9.10 -16.70
C CYS A 152 9.19 8.10 -17.53
N THR A 153 9.88 7.28 -18.32
CA THR A 153 9.32 6.13 -19.05
C THR A 153 10.16 4.89 -18.77
N GLY A 154 9.55 3.71 -18.78
CA GLY A 154 10.28 2.45 -18.65
C GLY A 154 11.29 2.29 -19.79
N ASP A 155 12.51 1.90 -19.45
CA ASP A 155 13.60 1.70 -20.40
C ASP A 155 14.60 0.71 -19.78
N GLU A 156 14.82 -0.45 -20.41
CA GLU A 156 15.74 -1.47 -19.92
C GLU A 156 17.19 -0.96 -19.78
N ASN A 157 17.56 0.07 -20.54
CA ASN A 157 18.87 0.72 -20.49
C ASN A 157 18.83 2.06 -19.75
N GLY A 158 17.72 2.36 -19.05
CA GLY A 158 17.54 3.59 -18.30
C GLY A 158 18.54 3.74 -17.15
N GLU A 159 18.91 5.00 -16.88
CA GLU A 159 19.83 5.39 -15.80
C GLU A 159 19.14 5.50 -14.43
N LEU A 160 17.82 5.70 -14.41
CA LEU A 160 17.04 5.74 -13.18
C LEU A 160 16.73 4.31 -12.75
N ILE A 161 17.39 3.85 -11.70
CA ILE A 161 17.25 2.48 -11.19
C ILE A 161 16.37 2.50 -9.94
N THR A 162 15.36 1.64 -9.95
CA THR A 162 14.48 1.39 -8.80
C THR A 162 14.26 -0.11 -8.63
N PRO A 163 13.73 -0.58 -7.49
CA PRO A 163 13.39 -2.00 -7.32
C PRO A 163 12.39 -2.52 -8.37
N SER A 164 11.54 -1.66 -8.95
CA SER A 164 10.56 -2.04 -9.97
C SER A 164 11.11 -2.06 -11.39
N GLY A 165 12.34 -1.61 -11.62
CA GLY A 165 12.99 -1.63 -12.92
C GLY A 165 13.80 -0.38 -13.23
N ARG A 166 14.16 -0.26 -14.51
CA ARG A 166 14.95 0.85 -15.06
C ARG A 166 14.07 1.80 -15.86
N PHE A 167 14.37 3.09 -15.73
CA PHE A 167 13.62 4.17 -16.32
C PHE A 167 14.54 5.24 -16.90
N LYS A 168 14.02 5.97 -17.90
CA LYS A 168 14.66 7.12 -18.50
C LYS A 168 13.86 8.37 -18.19
N SER A 169 14.53 9.45 -17.79
CA SER A 169 13.88 10.74 -17.53
C SER A 169 13.26 11.33 -18.80
N SER A 170 12.12 12.00 -18.65
CA SER A 170 11.40 12.71 -19.71
C SER A 170 11.26 14.19 -19.35
N ASN A 171 11.39 15.08 -20.34
CA ASN A 171 11.06 16.50 -20.20
C ASN A 171 9.57 16.80 -20.48
N MET A 172 8.86 15.84 -21.06
CA MET A 172 7.42 15.88 -21.31
C MET A 172 6.68 15.13 -20.20
N PRO A 173 5.47 15.57 -19.79
CA PRO A 173 4.65 14.82 -18.84
C PRO A 173 4.40 13.39 -19.31
N THR A 174 4.64 12.43 -18.42
CA THR A 174 4.31 11.02 -18.59
C THR A 174 3.39 10.59 -17.46
N ASN A 175 2.84 9.38 -17.52
CA ASN A 175 2.07 8.84 -16.40
C ASN A 175 2.94 8.28 -15.27
N ASN A 176 4.26 8.49 -15.28
CA ASN A 176 5.16 8.00 -14.24
C ASN A 176 5.93 9.16 -13.61
N LEU A 177 6.04 9.17 -12.29
CA LEU A 177 6.93 10.05 -11.55
C LEU A 177 8.01 9.25 -10.85
N TYR A 178 9.27 9.55 -11.18
CA TYR A 178 10.40 9.14 -10.39
C TYR A 178 10.57 10.08 -9.19
N LEU A 179 10.73 9.52 -8.00
CA LEU A 179 10.90 10.24 -6.74
C LEU A 179 12.13 9.72 -6.02
N LYS A 180 13.02 10.62 -5.59
CA LYS A 180 14.21 10.28 -4.79
C LYS A 180 14.20 11.00 -3.45
N PHE A 181 14.52 10.26 -2.40
CA PHE A 181 14.59 10.77 -1.03
C PHE A 181 15.87 10.27 -0.37
N THR A 182 16.62 11.16 0.27
CA THR A 182 17.87 10.83 0.96
C THR A 182 17.82 11.33 2.39
N PHE A 183 17.46 10.45 3.32
CA PHE A 183 17.41 10.78 4.74
C PHE A 183 18.82 11.06 5.27
N ASP A 184 18.92 12.05 6.16
CA ASP A 184 20.18 12.43 6.78
C ASP A 184 20.53 11.48 7.92
N PHE A 185 21.77 11.56 8.40
CA PHE A 185 22.30 10.67 9.44
C PHE A 185 21.41 10.62 10.69
N THR A 186 20.93 11.78 11.13
CA THR A 186 20.16 11.90 12.38
C THR A 186 18.66 11.69 12.20
N ASP A 187 18.16 11.65 10.95
CA ASP A 187 16.73 11.46 10.67
C ASP A 187 16.30 10.08 11.21
N ALA A 188 15.39 10.11 12.20
CA ALA A 188 14.90 8.95 12.95
C ALA A 188 15.99 7.98 13.44
N ALA A 189 17.15 8.49 13.87
CA ALA A 189 18.23 7.65 14.38
C ALA A 189 17.75 6.76 15.55
N ASN A 190 18.21 5.50 15.58
CA ASN A 190 17.85 4.46 16.55
C ASN A 190 16.38 3.98 16.48
N GLN A 191 15.64 4.36 15.45
CA GLN A 191 14.30 3.83 15.20
C GLN A 191 14.36 2.58 14.30
N VAL A 192 13.32 1.75 14.40
CA VAL A 192 13.09 0.64 13.45
C VAL A 192 11.93 1.05 12.54
N ILE A 193 12.22 1.16 11.25
CA ILE A 193 11.24 1.54 10.24
C ILE A 193 10.62 0.28 9.65
N ARG A 194 9.29 0.27 9.55
CA ARG A 194 8.52 -0.84 8.96
C ARG A 194 7.51 -0.38 7.92
N GLU A 195 7.29 0.92 7.80
CA GLU A 195 6.40 1.50 6.80
C GLU A 195 7.05 2.68 6.10
N LEU A 196 6.84 2.74 4.80
CA LEU A 196 7.22 3.85 3.92
C LEU A 196 5.92 4.45 3.35
N GLY A 197 5.79 5.76 3.38
CA GLY A 197 4.60 6.43 2.85
C GLY A 197 4.91 7.67 2.03
N ILE A 198 4.47 7.72 0.77
CA ILE A 198 4.59 8.94 -0.05
C ILE A 198 3.41 9.84 0.29
N MET A 199 3.69 10.98 0.92
CA MET A 199 2.72 11.99 1.32
C MET A 199 2.71 13.15 0.33
N VAL A 200 1.55 13.57 -0.15
CA VAL A 200 1.39 14.64 -1.13
C VAL A 200 0.51 15.76 -0.57
N GLY A 201 0.91 17.02 -0.78
CA GLY A 201 0.17 18.19 -0.30
C GLY A 201 0.28 18.43 1.20
N THR A 202 1.35 17.94 1.83
CA THR A 202 1.63 18.21 3.26
C THR A 202 1.83 19.70 3.50
N LYS A 203 1.22 20.22 4.58
CA LYS A 203 1.49 21.56 5.11
C LYS A 203 2.21 21.45 6.45
N VAL A 204 3.37 22.09 6.56
CA VAL A 204 4.17 22.18 7.80
C VAL A 204 3.88 23.49 8.53
N LYS A 205 4.11 23.52 9.84
CA LYS A 205 3.91 24.74 10.66
C LYS A 205 4.90 25.85 10.27
N GLU A 206 4.46 27.11 10.35
CA GLU A 206 5.23 28.28 9.87
C GLU A 206 6.49 28.60 10.69
N ALA A 207 6.55 28.19 11.96
CA ALA A 207 7.63 28.54 12.90
C ALA A 207 8.81 27.54 12.90
N LEU A 208 9.08 26.87 11.78
CA LEU A 208 10.15 25.88 11.68
C LEU A 208 11.45 26.51 11.14
N PRO A 209 12.64 26.04 11.59
CA PRO A 209 13.91 26.56 11.10
C PRO A 209 14.04 26.47 9.56
N PRO A 210 14.56 27.51 8.90
CA PRO A 210 14.74 27.50 7.45
C PRO A 210 15.73 26.40 7.02
N GLY A 211 15.49 25.81 5.86
CA GLY A 211 16.32 24.73 5.32
C GLY A 211 16.10 23.36 5.97
N ARG A 212 15.22 23.26 6.98
CA ARG A 212 14.81 21.97 7.53
C ARG A 212 14.05 21.16 6.47
N ARG A 213 14.46 19.91 6.28
CA ARG A 213 13.85 18.99 5.30
C ARG A 213 13.16 17.78 5.92
N TYR A 214 13.45 17.48 7.19
CA TYR A 214 12.83 16.39 7.95
C TYR A 214 11.93 16.95 9.06
N PHE A 215 10.71 16.45 9.13
CA PHE A 215 9.65 16.93 10.02
C PHE A 215 9.08 15.77 10.83
N GLU A 216 8.99 15.94 12.15
CA GLU A 216 8.28 15.00 13.02
C GLU A 216 6.77 15.23 12.91
N PRO A 217 5.91 14.27 13.34
CA PRO A 217 4.46 14.45 13.30
C PRO A 217 3.97 15.75 13.98
N LYS A 218 4.66 16.18 15.03
CA LYS A 218 4.34 17.43 15.75
C LYS A 218 4.58 18.71 14.93
N ASP A 219 5.39 18.64 13.88
CA ASP A 219 5.74 19.76 13.00
C ASP A 219 4.72 19.91 11.84
N ILE A 220 3.82 18.95 11.68
CA ILE A 220 2.83 18.90 10.59
C ILE A 220 1.54 19.64 11.01
N GLU A 221 1.04 20.52 10.14
CA GLU A 221 -0.25 21.20 10.29
C GLU A 221 -1.36 20.45 9.54
N ASN A 222 -1.08 20.06 8.28
CA ASN A 222 -1.95 19.21 7.47
C ASN A 222 -1.15 18.04 6.90
N PRO A 223 -1.55 16.78 7.16
CA PRO A 223 -0.81 15.62 6.69
C PRO A 223 -0.80 15.48 5.16
N GLY A 224 -1.77 16.06 4.45
CA GLY A 224 -1.98 15.82 3.03
C GLY A 224 -2.60 14.44 2.75
N ILE A 225 -2.31 13.90 1.57
CA ILE A 225 -2.83 12.61 1.10
C ILE A 225 -1.69 11.58 1.14
N LEU A 226 -1.96 10.40 1.70
CA LEU A 226 -1.11 9.23 1.57
C LEU A 226 -1.32 8.62 0.19
N LEU A 227 -0.36 8.81 -0.71
CA LEU A 227 -0.43 8.35 -2.11
C LEU A 227 0.04 6.90 -2.26
N VAL A 228 1.10 6.54 -1.55
CA VAL A 228 1.67 5.18 -1.55
C VAL A 228 1.93 4.79 -0.10
N LEU A 229 1.58 3.55 0.26
CA LEU A 229 1.98 2.90 1.50
C LEU A 229 2.68 1.60 1.12
N GLU A 230 3.84 1.36 1.70
CA GLU A 230 4.56 0.09 1.60
C GLU A 230 4.98 -0.36 2.99
N HIS A 231 4.68 -1.60 3.35
CA HIS A 231 5.31 -2.24 4.48
C HIS A 231 6.65 -2.85 4.04
N THR A 232 7.67 -2.67 4.88
CA THR A 232 9.02 -3.16 4.60
C THR A 232 9.49 -4.13 5.68
N VAL A 233 10.49 -4.95 5.32
CA VAL A 233 11.28 -5.64 6.34
C VAL A 233 11.91 -4.61 7.28
N PRO A 234 12.05 -4.91 8.58
CA PRO A 234 12.54 -3.94 9.55
C PRO A 234 13.87 -3.32 9.12
N LEU A 235 13.86 -2.02 8.88
CA LEU A 235 15.03 -1.21 8.60
C LEU A 235 15.49 -0.53 9.88
N ILE A 236 16.66 -0.92 10.38
CA ILE A 236 17.24 -0.37 11.61
C ILE A 236 18.03 0.89 11.27
N ARG A 237 17.57 2.05 11.78
CA ARG A 237 18.24 3.33 11.56
C ARG A 237 19.37 3.53 12.54
N THR A 238 20.51 3.97 12.03
CA THR A 238 21.68 4.38 12.82
C THR A 238 22.14 5.76 12.38
N ALA A 239 22.81 6.49 13.29
CA ALA A 239 23.38 7.80 12.98
C ALA A 239 24.65 7.73 12.10
N ALA A 240 25.03 6.55 11.61
CA ALA A 240 26.23 6.33 10.80
C ALA A 240 25.96 6.28 9.29
N THR A 241 24.71 6.09 8.88
CA THR A 241 24.33 5.94 7.47
C THR A 241 23.23 6.91 7.06
N ARG A 242 23.26 7.30 5.80
CA ARG A 242 22.16 7.94 5.08
C ARG A 242 21.45 6.88 4.25
N GLU A 243 20.12 6.91 4.28
CA GLU A 243 19.31 5.98 3.49
C GLU A 243 18.72 6.71 2.29
N THR A 244 18.90 6.13 1.10
CA THR A 244 18.31 6.65 -0.14
C THR A 244 17.20 5.72 -0.60
N PHE A 245 16.04 6.30 -0.89
CA PHE A 245 14.91 5.61 -1.50
C PHE A 245 14.59 6.22 -2.84
N SER A 246 14.34 5.36 -3.82
CA SER A 246 13.92 5.74 -5.16
C SER A 246 12.66 4.96 -5.54
N PHE A 247 11.63 5.69 -5.94
CA PHE A 247 10.34 5.14 -6.36
C PHE A 247 10.02 5.56 -7.78
N VAL A 248 9.23 4.74 -8.47
CA VAL A 248 8.44 5.19 -9.61
C VAL A 248 6.97 4.97 -9.28
N VAL A 249 6.20 6.06 -9.27
CA VAL A 249 4.74 6.03 -9.09
C VAL A 249 4.07 6.17 -10.45
N THR A 250 3.23 5.20 -10.79
CA THR A 250 2.52 5.13 -12.08
C THR A 250 1.05 5.47 -11.88
N PHE A 251 0.52 6.35 -12.73
CA PHE A 251 -0.87 6.83 -12.72
C PHE A 251 -1.67 6.27 -13.87
#